data_AF-A0A528LBM2-F1
#
_entry.id   AF-A0A528LBM2-F1
#
_cell.length_a   1.000
_cell.length_b   1.000
_cell.length_c   1.000
_cell.angle_alpha   90.00
_cell.angle_beta   90.00
_cell.angle_gamma   90.00
#
_symmetry.space_group_name_H-M   'P 1'
#
loop_
_entity.id
_entity.type
_entity.pdbx_description
1 polymer ?
#
loop_
_entity_poly.entity_id
_entity_poly.type
_entity_poly.pdbx_seq_one_letter_code
_entity_poly.pdbx_strand_id
1 'polypeptide(L)'
;MPDSDLSEFRSEASEFRSRGQRMSSLASVQPLTRELGGLLAPGQGWKQQVSAVHRELTKPSFASCLEALTWNRVKTWFFGEARRIDFEEVVALRELKALEEAKREQREFIATTNRLAAALAAEGASLSRVQMEALARIAGRPIDVPGNHDAGSSGALRGLACAGVPVGGRL
;
A
#
# COMPACT_ATOMS: atom_id res chain seq x y z
N MET A 1 -43.30 -43.29 30.83
CA MET A 1 -44.16 -42.20 30.34
C MET A 1 -43.36 -40.92 30.50
N PRO A 2 -43.10 -40.21 29.39
CA PRO A 2 -41.96 -39.30 29.24
C PRO A 2 -42.34 -37.86 29.59
N ASP A 3 -41.35 -37.04 29.93
CA ASP A 3 -41.25 -35.71 29.33
C ASP A 3 -39.79 -35.38 29.06
N SER A 4 -39.59 -34.96 27.82
CA SER A 4 -38.34 -34.65 27.17
C SER A 4 -37.96 -33.21 27.50
N ASP A 5 -36.71 -32.97 27.87
CA ASP A 5 -36.06 -31.71 27.51
C ASP A 5 -34.56 -31.93 27.35
N LEU A 6 -34.22 -32.45 26.16
CA LEU A 6 -32.89 -32.42 25.59
C LEU A 6 -32.60 -30.97 25.18
N SER A 7 -32.08 -30.19 26.11
CA SER A 7 -31.55 -28.85 25.81
C SER A 7 -30.30 -28.99 24.93
N GLU A 8 -30.53 -28.83 23.63
CA GLU A 8 -29.53 -28.55 22.61
C GLU A 8 -28.68 -27.34 23.01
N PHE A 9 -27.44 -27.54 23.46
CA PHE A 9 -26.40 -26.55 23.21
C PHE A 9 -25.51 -27.07 22.11
N ARG A 10 -26.02 -26.82 20.90
CA ARG A 10 -25.36 -26.99 19.62
C ARG A 10 -24.03 -26.25 19.63
N SER A 11 -22.98 -26.97 19.26
CA SER A 11 -21.68 -26.42 18.91
C SER A 11 -21.82 -25.33 17.84
N GLU A 12 -21.63 -24.06 18.23
CA GLU A 12 -21.29 -22.99 17.28
C GLU A 12 -19.76 -22.94 17.13
N ALA A 13 -19.21 -24.02 16.59
CA ALA A 13 -17.98 -23.90 15.83
C ALA A 13 -18.34 -23.36 14.45
N SER A 14 -17.51 -22.46 13.93
CA SER A 14 -17.39 -22.19 12.49
C SER A 14 -18.58 -21.48 11.84
N GLU A 15 -18.62 -20.15 11.93
CA GLU A 15 -19.21 -19.35 10.84
C GLU A 15 -18.70 -17.90 10.71
N PHE A 16 -17.44 -17.62 11.07
CA PHE A 16 -16.75 -16.44 10.53
C PHE A 16 -15.95 -16.80 9.27
N ARG A 17 -16.61 -17.47 8.32
CA ARG A 17 -16.15 -17.48 6.94
C ARG A 17 -16.60 -16.18 6.32
N SER A 18 -15.66 -15.24 6.22
CA SER A 18 -15.69 -14.01 5.43
C SER A 18 -16.19 -14.25 4.00
N ARG A 19 -17.51 -14.41 3.84
CA ARG A 19 -18.19 -14.53 2.55
C ARG A 19 -18.71 -13.19 2.01
N GLY A 20 -18.49 -12.09 2.73
CA GLY A 20 -18.90 -10.74 2.31
C GLY A 20 -17.79 -9.82 1.80
N GLN A 21 -16.51 -10.14 2.03
CA GLN A 21 -15.37 -9.25 1.69
C GLN A 21 -14.78 -9.51 0.31
N ARG A 22 -15.50 -10.22 -0.55
CA ARG A 22 -15.16 -10.43 -1.96
C ARG A 22 -16.19 -9.68 -2.79
N MET A 23 -15.99 -8.39 -3.07
CA MET A 23 -16.45 -7.71 -4.31
C MET A 23 -15.93 -6.25 -4.42
N SER A 24 -15.52 -5.58 -3.33
CA SER A 24 -15.02 -4.20 -3.43
C SER A 24 -13.62 -4.09 -4.07
N SER A 25 -12.73 -5.06 -3.81
CA SER A 25 -11.37 -5.03 -4.35
C SER A 25 -11.33 -5.19 -5.88
N LEU A 26 -12.21 -6.01 -6.46
CA LEU A 26 -12.30 -6.19 -7.92
C LEU A 26 -12.68 -4.89 -8.64
N ALA A 27 -13.67 -4.17 -8.11
CA ALA A 27 -14.13 -2.91 -8.68
C ALA A 27 -13.05 -1.82 -8.68
N SER A 28 -12.11 -1.87 -7.73
CA SER A 28 -11.03 -0.89 -7.61
C SER A 28 -9.83 -1.15 -8.53
N VAL A 29 -9.63 -2.37 -9.03
CA VAL A 29 -8.37 -2.72 -9.71
C VAL A 29 -8.28 -2.17 -11.13
N GLN A 30 -9.39 -2.19 -11.89
CA GLN A 30 -9.42 -1.60 -13.21
C GLN A 30 -9.10 -0.09 -13.20
N PRO A 31 -9.78 0.75 -12.39
CA PRO A 31 -9.45 2.16 -12.33
C PRO A 31 -8.02 2.39 -11.83
N LEU A 32 -7.56 1.67 -10.79
CA LEU A 32 -6.18 1.77 -10.29
C LEU A 32 -5.15 1.46 -11.36
N THR A 33 -5.35 0.39 -12.13
CA THR A 33 -4.42 -0.03 -13.19
C THR A 33 -4.37 0.98 -14.34
N ARG A 34 -5.52 1.59 -14.69
CA ARG A 34 -5.58 2.64 -15.71
C ARG A 34 -4.93 3.94 -15.26
N GLU A 35 -5.19 4.36 -14.04
CA GLU A 35 -4.55 5.52 -13.43
C GLU A 35 -3.03 5.35 -13.40
N LEU A 36 -2.54 4.20 -12.91
CA LEU A 36 -1.11 3.86 -12.93
C LEU A 36 -0.53 3.84 -14.33
N GLY A 37 -1.24 3.26 -15.30
CA GLY A 37 -0.84 3.29 -16.70
C GLY A 37 -0.67 4.71 -17.23
N GLY A 38 -1.59 5.61 -16.87
CA GLY A 38 -1.52 7.03 -17.21
C GLY A 38 -0.37 7.77 -16.53
N LEU A 39 -0.03 7.41 -15.29
CA LEU A 39 1.10 7.99 -14.56
C LEU A 39 2.46 7.53 -15.10
N LEU A 40 2.60 6.24 -15.38
CA LEU A 40 3.85 5.63 -15.81
C LEU A 40 4.14 5.87 -17.30
N ALA A 41 3.11 5.96 -18.13
CA ALA A 41 3.21 6.15 -19.58
C ALA A 41 2.16 7.17 -20.08
N PRO A 42 2.31 8.46 -19.72
CA PRO A 42 1.36 9.50 -20.10
C PRO A 42 1.32 9.67 -21.62
N GLY A 43 0.10 9.79 -22.18
CA GLY A 43 -0.13 9.99 -23.62
C GLY A 43 0.19 8.78 -24.51
N GLN A 44 0.60 7.65 -23.93
CA GLN A 44 0.92 6.43 -24.68
C GLN A 44 -0.32 5.54 -24.88
N GLY A 45 -0.28 4.68 -25.89
CA GLY A 45 -1.34 3.71 -26.13
C GLY A 45 -1.44 2.64 -25.03
N TRP A 46 -2.62 2.03 -24.90
CA TRP A 46 -2.94 1.07 -23.83
C TRP A 46 -1.91 -0.07 -23.68
N LYS A 47 -1.32 -0.56 -24.78
CA LYS A 47 -0.28 -1.61 -24.72
C LYS A 47 0.95 -1.15 -23.93
N GLN A 48 1.40 0.08 -24.16
CA GLN A 48 2.56 0.64 -23.47
C GLN A 48 2.25 0.91 -22.00
N GLN A 49 1.04 1.35 -21.69
CA GLN A 49 0.58 1.52 -20.32
C GLN A 49 0.58 0.20 -19.55
N VAL A 50 0.02 -0.86 -20.14
CA VAL A 50 0.04 -2.21 -19.54
C VAL A 50 1.47 -2.72 -19.36
N SER A 51 2.34 -2.55 -20.35
CA SER A 51 3.76 -2.94 -20.24
C SER A 51 4.50 -2.16 -19.16
N ALA A 52 4.22 -0.87 -18.99
CA ALA A 52 4.85 -0.05 -17.96
C ALA A 52 4.42 -0.50 -16.56
N VAL A 53 3.12 -0.75 -16.36
CA VAL A 53 2.59 -1.27 -15.09
C VAL A 53 3.19 -2.65 -14.78
N HIS A 54 3.19 -3.56 -15.77
CA HIS A 54 3.77 -4.89 -15.62
C HIS A 54 5.24 -4.81 -15.20
N ARG A 55 6.05 -4.00 -15.90
CA ARG A 55 7.48 -3.86 -15.62
C ARG A 55 7.77 -3.37 -14.21
N GLU A 56 7.02 -2.40 -13.70
CA GLU A 56 7.24 -1.90 -12.34
C GLU A 56 6.76 -2.89 -11.27
N LEU A 57 5.67 -3.61 -11.51
CA LEU A 57 5.16 -4.63 -10.58
C LEU A 57 6.04 -5.89 -10.51
N THR A 58 6.76 -6.22 -11.58
CA THR A 58 7.72 -7.35 -11.60
C THR A 58 9.14 -6.94 -11.24
N LYS A 59 9.35 -5.68 -10.85
CA LYS A 59 10.69 -5.15 -10.63
C LYS A 59 11.26 -5.69 -9.31
N PRO A 60 12.46 -6.28 -9.28
CA PRO A 60 13.04 -6.82 -8.04
C PRO A 60 13.28 -5.77 -6.95
N SER A 61 13.44 -4.50 -7.34
CA SER A 61 13.62 -3.40 -6.39
C SER A 61 12.30 -2.92 -5.75
N PHE A 62 11.16 -3.45 -6.17
CA PHE A 62 9.86 -3.09 -5.63
C PHE A 62 9.51 -4.05 -4.48
N ALA A 63 9.19 -3.50 -3.29
CA ALA A 63 8.98 -4.30 -2.08
C ALA A 63 7.84 -5.34 -2.24
N SER A 64 6.76 -4.95 -2.93
CA SER A 64 5.63 -5.83 -3.25
C SER A 64 5.73 -6.39 -4.67
N CYS A 65 6.94 -6.76 -5.09
CA CYS A 65 7.20 -7.42 -6.36
C CYS A 65 6.34 -8.68 -6.53
N LEU A 66 5.73 -8.83 -7.72
CA LEU A 66 4.97 -10.01 -8.11
C LEU A 66 5.73 -10.78 -9.19
N GLU A 67 6.68 -11.63 -8.80
CA GLU A 67 7.60 -12.32 -9.71
C GLU A 67 6.91 -13.17 -10.78
N ALA A 68 5.78 -13.80 -10.43
CA ALA A 68 5.01 -14.64 -11.33
C ALA A 68 3.95 -13.87 -12.14
N LEU A 69 3.91 -12.53 -12.04
CA LEU A 69 2.91 -11.73 -12.73
C LEU A 69 3.17 -11.71 -14.24
N THR A 70 2.16 -12.13 -15.00
CA THR A 70 2.24 -12.10 -16.47
C THR A 70 1.66 -10.82 -17.06
N TRP A 71 2.17 -10.42 -18.23
CA TRP A 71 1.64 -9.26 -18.95
C TRP A 71 0.13 -9.39 -19.26
N ASN A 72 -0.31 -10.60 -19.63
CA ASN A 72 -1.72 -10.88 -19.89
C ASN A 72 -2.59 -10.70 -18.64
N ARG A 73 -2.08 -11.02 -17.45
CA ARG A 73 -2.78 -10.79 -16.19
C ARG A 73 -3.03 -9.30 -15.97
N VAL A 74 -2.01 -8.46 -16.16
CA VAL A 74 -2.15 -6.99 -16.07
C VAL A 74 -3.11 -6.44 -17.12
N LYS A 75 -3.06 -6.99 -18.35
CA LYS A 75 -4.04 -6.66 -19.40
C LYS A 75 -5.48 -6.93 -18.94
N THR A 76 -5.75 -8.06 -18.30
CA THR A 76 -7.11 -8.37 -17.81
C THR A 76 -7.57 -7.40 -16.73
N TRP A 77 -6.66 -6.88 -15.90
CA TRP A 77 -6.99 -5.82 -14.94
C TRP A 77 -7.34 -4.51 -15.65
N PHE A 78 -6.54 -4.11 -16.65
CA PHE A 78 -6.74 -2.87 -17.41
C PHE A 78 -8.09 -2.82 -18.13
N PHE A 79 -8.56 -3.96 -18.64
CA PHE A 79 -9.87 -4.08 -19.28
C PHE A 79 -11.01 -4.46 -18.34
N GLY A 80 -10.72 -4.78 -17.06
CA GLY A 80 -11.74 -5.19 -16.09
C GLY A 80 -12.28 -6.60 -16.33
N GLU A 81 -11.52 -7.45 -17.03
CA GLU A 81 -11.91 -8.82 -17.42
C GLU A 81 -11.53 -9.86 -16.35
N ALA A 82 -10.83 -9.45 -15.29
CA ALA A 82 -10.35 -10.36 -14.26
C ALA A 82 -11.49 -10.86 -13.35
N ARG A 83 -11.74 -12.18 -13.39
CA ARG A 83 -12.76 -12.85 -12.55
C ARG A 83 -12.36 -12.97 -11.07
N ARG A 84 -11.06 -13.01 -10.80
CA ARG A 84 -10.46 -13.15 -9.46
C ARG A 84 -9.20 -12.33 -9.44
N ILE A 85 -8.96 -11.66 -8.32
CA ILE A 85 -7.76 -10.87 -8.05
C ILE A 85 -7.32 -11.22 -6.65
N ASP A 86 -6.03 -11.53 -6.51
CA ASP A 86 -5.43 -11.91 -5.25
C ASP A 86 -5.15 -10.66 -4.41
N PHE A 87 -5.12 -10.82 -3.09
CA PHE A 87 -4.93 -9.68 -2.18
C PHE A 87 -3.59 -8.96 -2.42
N GLU A 88 -2.53 -9.74 -2.65
CA GLU A 88 -1.19 -9.25 -2.97
C GLU A 88 -1.18 -8.38 -4.24
N GLU A 89 -1.95 -8.76 -5.27
CA GLU A 89 -2.08 -7.99 -6.52
C GLU A 89 -2.67 -6.60 -6.24
N VAL A 90 -3.67 -6.52 -5.34
CA VAL A 90 -4.30 -5.24 -4.96
C VAL A 90 -3.37 -4.38 -4.12
N VAL A 91 -2.65 -4.98 -3.18
CA VAL A 91 -1.67 -4.28 -2.32
C VAL A 91 -0.55 -3.69 -3.18
N ALA A 92 0.03 -4.50 -4.06
CA ALA A 92 1.09 -4.07 -4.97
C ALA A 92 0.67 -2.88 -5.84
N LEU A 93 -0.55 -2.90 -6.40
CA LEU A 93 -1.08 -1.76 -7.17
C LEU A 93 -1.25 -0.49 -6.33
N ARG A 94 -1.72 -0.61 -5.08
CA ARG A 94 -1.89 0.55 -4.19
C ARG A 94 -0.55 1.16 -3.78
N GLU A 95 0.41 0.32 -3.42
CA GLU A 95 1.75 0.76 -3.05
C GLU A 95 2.48 1.41 -4.23
N LEU A 96 2.38 0.80 -5.41
CA LEU A 96 2.96 1.39 -6.62
C LEU A 96 2.33 2.76 -6.92
N LYS A 97 1.02 2.91 -6.73
CA LYS A 97 0.36 4.20 -6.89
C LYS A 97 0.88 5.23 -5.90
N ALA A 98 0.97 4.89 -4.63
CA ALA A 98 1.50 5.81 -3.61
C ALA A 98 2.94 6.26 -3.91
N LEU A 99 3.79 5.33 -4.37
CA LEU A 99 5.17 5.65 -4.79
C LEU A 99 5.21 6.60 -5.98
N GLU A 100 4.40 6.36 -7.02
CA GLU A 100 4.39 7.21 -8.22
C GLU A 100 3.76 8.58 -7.97
N GLU A 101 2.74 8.67 -7.11
CA GLU A 101 2.16 9.95 -6.70
C GLU A 101 3.16 10.78 -5.91
N ALA A 102 3.87 10.19 -4.96
CA ALA A 102 4.92 10.89 -4.22
C ALA A 102 6.08 11.33 -5.13
N LYS A 103 6.47 10.52 -6.12
CA LYS A 103 7.45 10.95 -7.14
C LYS A 103 6.94 12.11 -7.98
N ARG A 104 5.65 12.13 -8.32
CA ARG A 104 5.02 13.23 -9.07
C ARG A 104 5.06 14.51 -8.25
N GLU A 105 4.62 14.46 -6.98
CA GLU A 105 4.67 15.59 -6.05
C GLU A 105 6.09 16.13 -5.89
N GLN A 106 7.08 15.24 -5.77
CA GLN A 106 8.49 15.62 -5.70
C GLN A 106 8.97 16.35 -6.96
N ARG A 107 8.57 15.88 -8.15
CA ARG A 107 8.89 16.56 -9.42
C ARG A 107 8.23 17.92 -9.52
N GLU A 108 6.96 18.03 -9.11
CA GLU A 108 6.22 19.29 -9.09
C GLU A 108 6.89 20.29 -8.14
N PHE A 109 7.26 19.86 -6.93
CA PHE A 109 7.98 20.67 -5.96
C PHE A 109 9.32 21.22 -6.51
N ILE A 110 10.10 20.37 -7.19
CA ILE A 110 11.35 20.78 -7.83
C ILE A 110 11.07 21.81 -8.94
N ALA A 111 10.08 21.56 -9.78
CA ALA A 111 9.73 22.46 -10.87
C ALA A 111 9.26 23.84 -10.36
N THR A 112 8.43 23.88 -9.32
CA THR A 112 7.99 25.14 -8.69
C THR A 112 9.15 25.88 -8.05
N THR A 113 10.03 25.17 -7.35
CA THR A 113 11.22 25.75 -6.73
C THR A 113 12.15 26.37 -7.78
N ASN A 114 12.37 25.69 -8.90
CA ASN A 114 13.17 26.20 -10.00
C ASN A 114 12.55 27.45 -10.65
N ARG A 115 11.22 27.48 -10.82
CA ARG A 115 10.52 28.68 -11.31
C ARG A 115 10.66 29.87 -10.35
N LEU A 116 10.53 29.63 -9.04
CA LEU A 116 10.73 30.66 -8.03
C LEU A 116 12.18 31.17 -8.01
N ALA A 117 13.16 30.28 -8.09
CA ALA A 117 14.57 30.67 -8.17
C ALA A 117 14.86 31.51 -9.42
N ALA A 118 14.29 31.14 -10.57
CA ALA A 118 14.41 31.90 -11.81
C ALA A 118 13.74 33.29 -11.72
N ALA A 119 12.56 33.38 -11.10
CA ALA A 119 11.86 34.64 -10.90
C ALA A 119 12.65 35.59 -9.98
N LEU A 120 13.19 35.08 -8.87
CA LEU A 120 14.03 35.87 -7.96
C LEU A 120 15.28 36.39 -8.68
N ALA A 121 15.96 35.53 -9.44
CA ALA A 121 17.14 35.92 -10.20
C ALA A 121 16.83 37.04 -11.23
N ALA A 122 15.64 37.02 -11.83
CA ALA A 122 15.19 38.06 -12.75
C ALA A 122 14.91 39.41 -12.04
N GLU A 123 14.55 39.38 -10.76
CA GLU A 123 14.38 40.58 -9.91
C GLU A 123 15.70 41.07 -9.29
N GLY A 124 16.84 40.43 -9.59
CA GLY A 124 18.15 40.78 -9.05
C GLY A 124 18.42 40.25 -7.64
N ALA A 125 17.53 39.43 -7.10
CA ALA A 125 17.70 38.74 -5.84
C ALA A 125 18.12 37.27 -6.07
N SER A 126 19.14 36.79 -5.40
CA SER A 126 19.50 35.37 -5.43
C SER A 126 19.13 34.69 -4.13
N LEU A 127 18.70 33.43 -4.21
CA LEU A 127 18.56 32.59 -3.03
C LEU A 127 19.95 32.43 -2.39
N SER A 128 20.03 32.63 -1.08
CA SER A 128 21.29 32.42 -0.37
C SER A 128 21.68 30.94 -0.42
N ARG A 129 22.98 30.64 -0.32
CA ARG A 129 23.49 29.27 -0.30
C ARG A 129 22.77 28.39 0.74
N VAL A 130 22.46 28.95 1.91
CA VAL A 130 21.76 28.25 3.00
C VAL A 130 20.33 27.88 2.60
N GLN A 131 19.64 28.75 1.86
CA GLN A 131 18.28 28.48 1.35
C GLN A 131 18.29 27.40 0.26
N MET A 132 19.28 27.43 -0.63
CA MET A 132 19.44 26.36 -1.63
C MET A 132 19.79 25.00 -0.99
N GLU A 133 20.64 24.98 0.03
CA GLU A 133 20.96 23.75 0.77
C GLU A 133 19.76 23.24 1.60
N ALA A 134 18.89 24.12 2.09
CA ALA A 134 17.64 23.72 2.74
C ALA A 134 16.66 23.11 1.73
N LEU A 135 16.48 23.74 0.57
CA LEU A 135 15.63 23.22 -0.52
C LEU A 135 16.15 21.88 -1.05
N ALA A 136 17.47 21.72 -1.21
CA ALA A 136 18.09 20.47 -1.61
C ALA A 136 17.86 19.35 -0.57
N ARG A 137 17.92 19.67 0.74
CA ARG A 137 17.61 18.71 1.81
C ARG A 137 16.14 18.29 1.81
N ILE A 138 15.22 19.22 1.57
CA ILE A 138 13.80 18.92 1.47
C ILE A 138 13.54 18.05 0.25
N ALA A 139 14.16 18.38 -0.90
CA ALA A 139 13.98 17.65 -2.14
C ALA A 139 14.67 16.26 -2.17
N GLY A 140 15.75 16.08 -1.40
CA GLY A 140 16.49 14.83 -1.28
C GLY A 140 15.98 13.90 -0.19
N ARG A 141 14.94 14.27 0.57
CA ARG A 141 14.39 13.42 1.63
C ARG A 141 13.78 12.16 0.99
N PRO A 142 14.17 10.94 1.41
CA PRO A 142 13.53 9.74 0.91
C PRO A 142 12.03 9.79 1.23
N ILE A 143 11.22 9.43 0.23
CA ILE A 143 9.78 9.31 0.37
C ILE A 143 9.52 8.11 1.30
N ASP A 144 9.28 8.39 2.58
CA ASP A 144 8.63 7.40 3.46
C ASP A 144 7.18 7.29 3.00
N VAL A 145 6.89 6.22 2.25
CA VAL A 145 5.50 5.84 2.00
C VAL A 145 4.95 5.35 3.34
N PRO A 146 3.92 6.00 3.91
CA PRO A 146 3.28 5.46 5.09
C PRO A 146 2.66 4.11 4.73
N GLY A 147 3.30 3.03 5.19
CA GLY A 147 2.72 1.69 5.17
C GLY A 147 1.42 1.74 5.95
N ASN A 148 0.31 1.47 5.28
CA ASN A 148 -1.01 1.43 5.90
C ASN A 148 -1.11 0.18 6.77
N HIS A 149 -0.47 0.21 7.95
CA HIS A 149 -0.62 -0.80 8.99
C HIS A 149 -1.81 -0.44 9.86
N ASP A 150 -3.01 -0.65 9.33
CA ASP A 150 -4.22 -0.74 10.15
C ASP A 150 -5.05 -1.94 9.69
N ALA A 151 -4.87 -3.06 10.39
CA ALA A 151 -5.96 -3.78 11.06
C ALA A 151 -5.52 -5.20 11.47
N GLY A 152 -5.38 -5.42 12.78
CA GLY A 152 -5.72 -6.70 13.40
C GLY A 152 -4.59 -7.55 13.97
N SER A 153 -4.17 -7.26 15.20
CA SER A 153 -3.92 -8.35 16.16
C SER A 153 -4.36 -7.92 17.55
N SER A 154 -5.63 -8.21 17.81
CA SER A 154 -6.19 -8.36 19.15
C SER A 154 -5.55 -9.60 19.78
N GLY A 155 -4.98 -9.46 20.98
CA GLY A 155 -4.35 -10.57 21.70
C GLY A 155 -3.76 -10.23 23.06
N ALA A 156 -4.23 -9.17 23.72
CA ALA A 156 -4.03 -9.03 25.16
C ALA A 156 -5.14 -9.84 25.84
N LEU A 157 -4.82 -11.06 26.29
CA LEU A 157 -5.35 -11.75 27.49
C LEU A 157 -5.13 -13.27 27.42
N ARG A 158 -4.09 -13.74 28.12
CA ARG A 158 -3.98 -15.03 28.84
C ARG A 158 -2.64 -14.93 29.57
N GLY A 159 -2.51 -15.03 30.88
CA GLY A 159 -3.32 -15.69 31.88
C GLY A 159 -2.31 -16.26 32.87
N LEU A 160 -2.50 -15.94 34.15
CA LEU A 160 -1.69 -16.41 35.28
C LEU A 160 -1.43 -17.93 35.26
N ALA A 161 -0.22 -18.32 35.67
CA ALA A 161 0.08 -19.45 36.55
C ALA A 161 1.49 -19.22 37.14
N CYS A 162 1.62 -18.79 38.40
CA CYS A 162 1.75 -19.63 39.60
C CYS A 162 3.05 -20.43 39.67
N ALA A 163 4.04 -19.91 40.41
CA ALA A 163 5.03 -20.61 41.24
C ALA A 163 6.00 -19.53 41.74
N GLY A 164 6.34 -19.33 43.01
CA GLY A 164 6.18 -20.08 44.24
C GLY A 164 7.19 -19.45 45.18
N VAL A 165 6.74 -18.76 46.22
CA VAL A 165 7.61 -18.21 47.26
C VAL A 165 8.15 -19.37 48.09
N PRO A 166 9.42 -19.30 48.51
CA PRO A 166 9.67 -19.59 49.91
C PRO A 166 10.41 -18.44 50.61
N VAL A 167 9.85 -18.16 51.77
CA VAL A 167 10.29 -17.29 52.85
C VAL A 167 11.59 -17.82 53.48
N GLY A 168 12.42 -16.88 53.92
CA GLY A 168 13.48 -17.08 54.92
C GLY A 168 14.79 -16.46 54.45
N GLY A 169 15.42 -15.51 55.12
CA GLY A 169 15.22 -14.98 56.47
C GLY A 169 16.60 -14.53 56.98
N ARG A 170 16.69 -13.26 57.35
CA ARG A 170 17.60 -12.65 58.32
C ARG A 170 19.14 -12.71 58.14
N LEU A 171 19.67 -11.49 58.32
CA LEU A 171 21.00 -11.04 58.77
C LEU A 171 22.08 -10.92 57.70
#